data_AF-A0A4Z2BR26-F1
#
_entry.id   AF-A0A4Z2BR26-F1
#
_cell.length_a   1.000
_cell.length_b   1.000
_cell.length_c   1.000
_cell.angle_alpha   90.00
_cell.angle_beta   90.00
_cell.angle_gamma   90.00
#
_symmetry.space_group_name_H-M   'P 1'
#
loop_
_entity.id
_entity.type
_entity.pdbx_description
1 polymer ?
#
loop_
_entity_poly.entity_id
_entity_poly.type
_entity_poly.pdbx_seq_one_letter_code
_entity_poly.pdbx_strand_id
1 'polypeptide(L)'
;MEMDVDGHHQSFDPRWSQQLSGLPHKLLQRLMPFQREGVEFALSKNGRCMIADEMGLGKTVQAIAVASAFRKEWPLLVVVPSSLKYPWIEELERWIPELQPGDINLVENKSHTMGIGSSKVTVLGYGPAHH
;
A
#
# COMPACT_ATOMS: atom_id res chain seq x y z
N MET A 1 3.35 1.26 26.99
CA MET A 1 3.52 2.69 26.63
C MET A 1 5.02 2.90 26.54
N GLU A 2 5.60 2.64 25.38
CA GLU A 2 7.05 2.80 25.17
C GLU A 2 7.33 4.23 24.71
N MET A 3 8.43 4.78 25.21
CA MET A 3 8.88 6.16 24.96
C MET A 3 10.04 6.12 23.96
N ASP A 4 9.97 6.97 22.93
CA ASP A 4 11.09 7.28 22.04
C ASP A 4 11.63 8.70 22.27
N VAL A 5 12.91 8.88 21.98
CA VAL A 5 13.86 9.84 22.59
C VAL A 5 13.77 11.28 22.04
N ASP A 6 12.88 11.58 21.10
CA ASP A 6 12.93 12.84 20.32
C ASP A 6 11.78 13.84 20.54
N GLY A 7 10.96 13.70 21.59
CA GLY A 7 10.06 14.78 22.06
C GLY A 7 8.95 15.27 21.11
N HIS A 8 8.88 14.79 19.87
CA HIS A 8 7.77 15.06 18.96
C HIS A 8 6.65 14.06 19.20
N HIS A 9 5.66 14.47 19.99
CA HIS A 9 4.40 13.76 20.14
C HIS A 9 3.65 13.79 18.80
N GLN A 10 3.96 12.87 17.88
CA GLN A 10 3.22 12.74 16.63
C GLN A 10 1.98 11.89 16.87
N SER A 11 1.00 12.51 17.53
CA SER A 11 -0.37 12.03 17.53
C SER A 11 -0.93 12.20 16.12
N PHE A 12 -1.40 11.09 15.52
CA PHE A 12 -2.26 11.16 14.34
C PHE A 12 -3.44 12.09 14.59
N ASP A 13 -3.98 12.69 13.53
CA ASP A 13 -5.26 13.39 13.66
C ASP A 13 -6.30 12.38 14.22
N PRO A 14 -6.92 12.66 15.38
CA PRO A 14 -7.86 11.73 16.02
C PRO A 14 -9.00 11.29 15.10
N ARG A 15 -9.34 12.10 14.10
CA ARG A 15 -10.36 11.81 13.08
C ARG A 15 -10.04 10.56 12.26
N TRP A 16 -8.77 10.23 12.09
CA TRP A 16 -8.31 9.08 11.30
C TRP A 16 -7.85 7.90 12.16
N SER A 17 -7.96 7.99 13.48
CA SER A 17 -7.53 6.94 14.43
C SER A 17 -8.05 5.55 14.07
N GLN A 18 -9.33 5.44 13.68
CA GLN A 18 -9.93 4.15 13.32
C GLN A 18 -9.28 3.54 12.07
N GLN A 19 -9.13 4.31 11.00
CA GLN A 19 -8.53 3.84 9.75
C GLN A 19 -7.06 3.49 9.96
N LEU A 20 -6.32 4.35 10.69
CA LEU A 20 -4.89 4.17 10.95
C LEU A 20 -4.60 3.00 11.90
N SER A 21 -5.49 2.74 12.87
CA SER A 21 -5.42 1.54 13.71
C SER A 21 -5.64 0.23 12.94
N GLY A 22 -6.24 0.31 11.74
CA GLY A 22 -6.43 -0.84 10.85
C GLY A 22 -5.21 -1.20 10.01
N LEU A 23 -4.15 -0.38 10.04
CA LEU A 23 -2.91 -0.68 9.31
C LEU A 23 -2.10 -1.75 10.06
N PRO A 24 -1.37 -2.63 9.35
CA PRO A 24 -0.40 -3.51 9.97
C PRO A 24 0.60 -2.71 10.81
N HIS A 25 0.82 -3.14 12.06
CA HIS A 25 1.65 -2.41 13.03
C HIS A 25 3.05 -2.07 12.48
N LYS A 26 3.68 -3.03 11.80
CA LYS A 26 5.00 -2.87 11.16
C LYS A 26 5.00 -1.76 10.09
N LEU A 27 3.91 -1.66 9.33
CA LEU A 27 3.75 -0.61 8.30
C LEU A 27 3.58 0.76 8.95
N LEU A 28 2.73 0.86 9.97
CA LEU A 28 2.47 2.12 10.68
C LEU A 28 3.74 2.70 11.33
N GLN A 29 4.56 1.84 11.93
CA GLN A 29 5.85 2.23 12.53
C GLN A 29 6.88 2.67 11.50
N ARG A 30 6.83 2.13 10.27
CA ARG A 30 7.79 2.46 9.22
C ARG A 30 7.56 3.83 8.59
N LEU A 31 6.32 4.34 8.60
CA LEU A 31 5.95 5.60 7.94
C LEU A 31 6.66 6.78 8.60
N MET A 32 7.36 7.56 7.77
CA MET A 32 7.92 8.85 8.15
C MET A 32 6.81 9.87 8.41
N PRO A 33 7.06 10.96 9.16
CA PRO A 33 6.04 11.95 9.52
C PRO A 33 5.27 12.49 8.31
N PHE A 34 5.97 12.95 7.28
CA PHE A 34 5.35 13.45 6.05
C PHE A 34 4.56 12.37 5.28
N GLN A 35 4.95 11.10 5.40
CA GLN A 35 4.21 10.01 4.77
C GLN A 35 2.86 9.79 5.47
N ARG A 36 2.83 9.92 6.79
CA ARG A 36 1.59 9.87 7.59
C ARG A 36 0.65 11.00 7.20
N GLU A 37 1.16 12.22 7.07
CA GLU A 37 0.40 13.37 6.57
C GLU A 37 -0.19 13.09 5.17
N GLY A 38 0.59 12.45 4.28
CA GLY A 38 0.08 12.05 2.98
C GLY A 38 -1.00 10.96 3.04
N VAL A 39 -0.94 10.04 4.01
CA VAL A 39 -2.01 9.05 4.24
C VAL A 39 -3.27 9.75 4.74
N GLU A 40 -3.15 10.68 5.68
CA GLU A 40 -4.28 11.48 6.18
C GLU A 40 -4.88 12.36 5.06
N PHE A 41 -4.04 12.91 4.19
CA PHE A 41 -4.50 13.63 3.01
C PHE A 41 -5.31 12.70 2.08
N ALA A 42 -4.83 11.49 1.81
CA ALA A 42 -5.55 10.50 1.00
C ALA A 42 -6.91 10.15 1.64
N LEU A 43 -6.95 9.93 2.95
CA LEU A 43 -8.18 9.67 3.70
C LEU A 43 -9.18 10.82 3.57
N SER A 44 -8.72 12.07 3.67
CA SER A 44 -9.55 13.27 3.48
C SER A 44 -10.15 13.40 2.08
N LYS A 45 -9.59 12.69 1.09
CA LYS A 45 -10.03 12.67 -0.30
C LYS A 45 -10.72 11.36 -0.70
N ASN A 46 -11.07 10.51 0.27
CA ASN A 46 -11.63 9.17 0.05
C ASN A 46 -10.74 8.31 -0.87
N GLY A 47 -9.44 8.30 -0.60
CA GLY A 47 -8.44 7.51 -1.34
C GLY A 47 -7.99 8.12 -2.66
N ARG A 48 -8.61 9.22 -3.12
CA ARG A 48 -8.27 9.89 -4.39
C ARG A 48 -7.16 10.93 -4.19
N CYS A 49 -5.91 10.52 -4.36
CA CYS A 49 -4.75 11.40 -4.24
C CYS A 49 -3.63 11.05 -5.23
N MET A 50 -2.71 11.99 -5.42
CA MET A 50 -1.45 11.76 -6.13
C MET A 50 -0.30 11.90 -5.13
N ILE A 51 0.51 10.85 -5.00
CA ILE A 51 1.72 10.85 -4.18
C ILE A 51 2.89 11.21 -5.11
N ALA A 52 3.43 12.42 -4.96
CA ALA A 52 4.41 13.00 -5.87
C ALA A 52 5.74 13.40 -5.19
N ASP A 53 6.05 12.76 -4.06
CA ASP A 53 7.29 13.02 -3.31
C ASP A 53 8.55 12.65 -4.11
N GLU A 54 9.69 13.14 -3.65
CA GLU A 54 10.99 12.89 -4.28
C GLU A 54 11.29 11.38 -4.45
N MET A 55 12.10 11.04 -5.44
CA MET A 55 12.56 9.66 -5.66
C MET A 55 13.36 9.18 -4.44
N GLY A 56 13.18 7.92 -4.04
CA GLY A 56 13.84 7.35 -2.87
C GLY A 56 13.11 7.55 -1.52
N LEU A 57 12.10 8.42 -1.44
CA LEU A 57 11.36 8.68 -0.20
C LEU A 57 10.30 7.63 0.17
N GLY A 58 10.28 6.48 -0.49
CA GLY A 58 9.38 5.38 -0.12
C GLY A 58 7.91 5.60 -0.51
N LYS A 59 7.64 6.14 -1.69
CA LYS A 59 6.26 6.31 -2.20
C LYS A 59 5.47 5.00 -2.25
N THR A 60 6.13 3.87 -2.53
CA THR A 60 5.48 2.55 -2.54
C THR A 60 4.92 2.18 -1.17
N VAL A 61 5.72 2.30 -0.10
CA VAL A 61 5.25 1.96 1.26
C VAL A 61 4.11 2.90 1.70
N GLN A 62 4.16 4.18 1.31
CA GLN A 62 3.08 5.12 1.57
C GLN A 62 1.80 4.78 0.79
N ALA A 63 1.91 4.40 -0.49
CA ALA A 63 0.78 3.95 -1.29
C ALA A 63 0.14 2.67 -0.71
N ILE A 64 0.95 1.73 -0.22
CA ILE A 64 0.48 0.52 0.46
C ILE A 64 -0.24 0.88 1.77
N ALA A 65 0.25 1.87 2.52
CA ALA A 65 -0.43 2.36 3.73
C ALA A 65 -1.80 2.98 3.40
N VAL A 66 -1.90 3.78 2.33
CA VAL A 66 -3.18 4.30 1.83
C VAL A 66 -4.10 3.13 1.47
N ALA A 67 -3.65 2.19 0.64
CA ALA A 67 -4.47 1.05 0.22
C ALA A 67 -4.95 0.18 1.41
N SER A 68 -4.09 0.01 2.42
CA SER A 68 -4.41 -0.74 3.65
C SER A 68 -5.45 -0.04 4.51
N ALA A 69 -5.50 1.30 4.52
CA ALA A 69 -6.54 2.04 5.22
C ALA A 69 -7.95 1.80 4.64
N PHE A 70 -8.03 1.40 3.37
CA PHE A 70 -9.26 1.05 2.65
C PHE A 70 -9.46 -0.47 2.49
N ARG A 71 -8.83 -1.29 3.34
CA ARG A 71 -8.84 -2.77 3.21
C ARG A 71 -10.23 -3.41 3.19
N LYS A 72 -11.23 -2.76 3.79
CA LYS A 72 -12.63 -3.23 3.77
C LYS A 72 -13.31 -3.10 2.39
N GLU A 73 -12.73 -2.31 1.48
CA GLU A 73 -13.26 -2.03 0.14
C GLU A 73 -12.57 -2.85 -0.95
N TRP A 74 -11.63 -3.72 -0.58
CA TRP A 74 -10.90 -4.58 -1.52
C TRP A 74 -11.85 -5.58 -2.22
N PRO A 75 -11.55 -6.01 -3.46
CA PRO A 75 -10.21 -6.28 -4.01
C PRO A 75 -9.38 -5.04 -4.42
N LEU A 76 -8.06 -5.12 -4.24
CA LEU A 76 -7.10 -4.08 -4.65
C LEU A 76 -6.51 -4.39 -6.04
N LEU A 77 -6.48 -3.39 -6.93
CA LEU A 77 -5.77 -3.45 -8.20
C LEU A 77 -4.56 -2.51 -8.19
N VAL A 78 -3.38 -3.05 -8.45
CA VAL A 78 -2.11 -2.32 -8.59
C VAL A 78 -1.68 -2.37 -10.05
N VAL A 79 -1.57 -1.22 -10.71
CA VAL A 79 -1.16 -1.10 -12.11
C VAL A 79 0.21 -0.45 -12.17
N VAL A 80 1.20 -1.15 -12.74
CA VAL A 80 2.62 -0.75 -12.68
C VAL A 80 3.34 -1.06 -14.00
N PRO A 81 4.46 -0.40 -14.33
CA PRO A 81 5.35 -0.86 -15.38
C PRO A 81 5.70 -2.35 -15.21
N SER A 82 5.82 -3.10 -16.31
CA SER A 82 6.10 -4.54 -16.26
C SER A 82 7.34 -4.91 -15.43
N SER A 83 8.37 -4.05 -15.38
CA SER A 83 9.58 -4.24 -14.57
C SER A 83 9.37 -4.09 -13.06
N LEU A 84 8.26 -3.51 -12.62
CA LEU A 84 7.95 -3.22 -11.22
C LEU A 84 6.94 -4.19 -10.60
N LYS A 85 6.41 -5.16 -11.35
CA LYS A 85 5.44 -6.15 -10.83
C LYS A 85 5.96 -6.89 -9.60
N TYR A 86 7.14 -7.53 -9.71
CA TYR A 86 7.73 -8.31 -8.63
C TYR A 86 8.13 -7.45 -7.42
N PRO A 87 8.82 -6.30 -7.58
CA PRO A 87 9.05 -5.39 -6.46
C PRO A 87 7.78 -4.97 -5.70
N TRP A 88 6.67 -4.75 -6.40
CA TRP A 88 5.39 -4.43 -5.74
C TRP A 88 4.80 -5.61 -4.96
N ILE A 89 4.89 -6.83 -5.50
CA ILE A 89 4.46 -8.05 -4.80
C ILE A 89 5.27 -8.21 -3.51
N GLU A 90 6.61 -8.10 -3.59
CA GLU A 90 7.49 -8.21 -2.41
C GLU A 90 7.16 -7.15 -1.34
N GLU A 91 6.88 -5.91 -1.74
CA GLU A 91 6.49 -4.85 -0.81
C GLU A 91 5.10 -5.12 -0.18
N LEU A 92 4.13 -5.61 -0.95
CA LEU A 92 2.80 -5.99 -0.42
C LEU A 92 2.92 -7.11 0.62
N GLU A 93 3.67 -8.17 0.33
CA GLU A 93 3.92 -9.28 1.27
C GLU A 93 4.69 -8.82 2.51
N ARG A 94 5.67 -7.92 2.34
CA ARG A 94 6.50 -7.37 3.41
C ARG A 94 5.72 -6.54 4.42
N TRP A 95 4.76 -5.74 3.94
CA TRP A 95 4.05 -4.74 4.73
C TRP A 95 2.66 -5.17 5.17
N ILE A 96 2.05 -6.13 4.48
CA ILE A 96 0.71 -6.66 4.79
C ILE A 96 0.82 -8.17 5.07
N PRO A 97 1.25 -8.57 6.28
CA PRO A 97 1.57 -9.96 6.60
C PRO A 97 0.36 -10.91 6.55
N GLU A 98 -0.86 -10.39 6.55
CA GLU A 98 -2.08 -11.20 6.41
C GLU A 98 -2.41 -11.52 4.93
N LEU A 99 -1.63 -11.01 3.97
CA LEU A 99 -1.67 -11.50 2.58
C LEU A 99 -0.81 -12.75 2.46
N GLN A 100 -1.45 -13.85 2.09
CA GLN A 100 -0.77 -15.08 1.73
C GLN A 100 -0.38 -15.03 0.24
N PRO A 101 0.59 -15.82 -0.22
CA PRO A 101 0.96 -15.86 -1.64
C PRO A 101 -0.21 -16.12 -2.59
N GLY A 102 -1.22 -16.91 -2.16
CA GLY A 102 -2.44 -17.15 -2.95
C GLY A 102 -3.43 -15.99 -3.00
N ASP A 103 -3.27 -14.97 -2.15
CA ASP A 103 -4.13 -13.78 -2.14
C ASP A 103 -3.73 -12.75 -3.21
N ILE A 104 -2.52 -12.88 -3.79
CA ILE A 104 -1.97 -11.94 -4.78
C ILE A 104 -1.96 -12.60 -6.16
N ASN A 105 -2.76 -12.08 -7.08
CA ASN A 105 -2.75 -12.50 -8.47
C ASN A 105 -1.82 -11.61 -9.31
N LEU A 106 -0.90 -12.23 -10.05
CA LEU A 106 -0.04 -11.55 -11.01
C LEU A 106 -0.58 -11.77 -12.43
N VAL A 107 -1.01 -10.68 -13.08
CA VAL A 107 -1.48 -10.74 -14.47
C VAL A 107 -0.32 -10.42 -15.42
N GLU A 108 0.19 -11.45 -16.08
CA GLU A 108 1.28 -11.31 -17.07
C GLU A 108 0.78 -11.20 -18.50
N ASN A 109 -0.36 -11.81 -18.82
CA ASN A 109 -0.96 -11.85 -20.15
C ASN A 109 -2.50 -11.90 -20.07
N LYS A 110 -3.19 -11.53 -21.16
CA LYS A 110 -4.68 -11.52 -21.25
C LYS A 110 -5.33 -12.89 -20.93
N SER A 111 -4.57 -13.98 -20.99
CA SER A 111 -5.01 -15.35 -20.71
C SER A 111 -5.11 -15.69 -19.22
N HIS A 112 -4.54 -14.88 -18.31
CA HIS A 112 -4.52 -15.11 -16.85
C HIS A 112 -5.66 -14.39 -16.09
N THR A 113 -6.73 -14.01 -16.79
CA THR A 113 -7.90 -13.34 -16.20
C THR A 113 -8.80 -14.31 -15.40
N MET A 114 -8.57 -15.63 -15.52
CA MET A 114 -9.43 -16.70 -14.97
C MET A 114 -9.34 -16.88 -13.43
N GLY A 115 -8.45 -16.16 -12.73
CA GLY A 115 -8.24 -16.26 -11.27
C GLY A 115 -8.70 -15.04 -10.45
N ILE A 116 -9.25 -14.00 -11.09
CA ILE A 116 -9.52 -12.71 -10.41
C ILE A 116 -10.63 -12.81 -9.34
N GLY A 117 -11.51 -13.82 -9.44
CA GLY A 117 -12.67 -13.94 -8.55
C GLY A 117 -12.36 -14.26 -7.08
N SER A 118 -11.15 -14.74 -6.75
CA SER A 118 -10.78 -15.14 -5.37
C SER A 118 -9.63 -14.37 -4.76
N SER A 119 -8.88 -13.57 -5.53
CA SER A 119 -7.68 -12.89 -5.05
C SER A 119 -8.02 -11.55 -4.39
N LYS A 120 -7.37 -11.25 -3.27
CA LYS A 120 -7.53 -9.98 -2.54
C LYS A 120 -6.80 -8.83 -3.22
N VAL A 121 -5.68 -9.14 -3.90
CA VAL A 121 -4.87 -8.17 -4.65
C VAL A 121 -4.58 -8.69 -6.04
N THR A 122 -4.65 -7.81 -7.04
CA THR A 122 -4.19 -8.09 -8.40
C THR A 122 -3.11 -7.08 -8.80
N VAL A 123 -1.97 -7.56 -9.28
CA VAL A 123 -0.88 -6.75 -9.83
C VAL A 123 -0.86 -6.92 -11.34
N LEU A 124 -1.04 -5.82 -12.07
CA LEU A 124 -1.10 -5.76 -13.52
C LEU A 124 0.07 -4.93 -14.08
N GLY A 125 0.87 -5.55 -14.93
CA GLY A 125 1.93 -4.87 -15.68
C GLY A 125 1.39 -4.14 -16.91
N TYR A 126 1.93 -2.96 -17.21
CA TYR A 126 1.81 -2.32 -18.52
C TYR A 126 3.17 -2.13 -19.20
N GLY A 127 3.13 -2.10 -20.54
CA GLY A 127 4.33 -2.00 -21.38
C GLY A 127 4.82 -3.37 -21.87
N PRO A 128 5.82 -3.38 -22.78
CA PRO A 128 6.33 -4.61 -23.35
C PRO A 128 6.82 -5.54 -22.23
N ALA A 129 6.32 -6.78 -22.22
CA ALA A 129 7.00 -7.84 -21.50
C ALA A 129 8.33 -8.04 -22.22
N HIS A 130 9.46 -7.75 -21.57
CA HIS A 130 10.76 -8.06 -22.15
C HIS A 130 10.83 -9.59 -22.35
N HIS A 131 11.06 -10.00 -23.60
CA HIS A 131 11.34 -11.38 -24.02
C HIS A 131 12.65 -11.90 -23.43
#